data_AF-A0A2X1Q2S6-F1
#
_entry.id   AF-A0A2X1Q2S6-F1
#
_cell.length_a   1.000
_cell.length_b   1.000
_cell.length_c   1.000
_cell.angle_alpha   90.00
_cell.angle_beta   90.00
_cell.angle_gamma   90.00
#
_symmetry.space_group_name_H-M   'P 1'
#
loop_
_entity.id
_entity.type
_entity.pdbx_description
1 polymer ?
#
loop_
_entity_poly.entity_id
_entity_poly.type
_entity_poly.pdbx_seq_one_letter_code
_entity_poly.pdbx_strand_id
1 'polypeptide(L)'
;MLFVAFGALVLVPLITGLDSNTALLTAGVGTLLFQFCTGKQVPIFLASSFAFIAPIQYGVQTWGIATTMGGLAFTGLVYFALSTLVKLRGAEALQRFFPPVVVGPVIIIIGMGLAPIAVDMSLGKNSAYAYNDAILVSMVTLLTTLSVAVFAKGLMKLIPIMFGITAGYIFVFISRFN
;
A
#
# COMPACT_ATOMS: atom_id res chain seq x y z
N MET A 1 -11.92 4.22 1.55
CA MET A 1 -10.71 3.47 1.97
C MET A 1 -10.09 2.67 0.83
N LEU A 2 -10.86 1.87 0.08
CA LEU A 2 -10.33 1.08 -1.05
C LEU A 2 -9.48 1.91 -2.03
N PHE A 3 -9.99 3.05 -2.51
CA PHE A 3 -9.26 3.91 -3.45
C PHE A 3 -8.01 4.58 -2.87
N VAL A 4 -7.98 4.80 -1.56
CA VAL A 4 -6.80 5.31 -0.85
C VAL A 4 -5.74 4.21 -0.76
N ALA A 5 -6.17 2.97 -0.53
CA ALA A 5 -5.30 1.80 -0.44
C ALA A 5 -4.86 1.25 -1.81
N PHE A 6 -5.55 1.58 -2.89
CA PHE A 6 -5.33 1.02 -4.24
C PHE A 6 -3.88 1.20 -4.71
N GLY A 7 -3.32 2.41 -4.56
CA GLY A 7 -1.94 2.69 -4.96
C GLY A 7 -0.94 1.78 -4.24
N ALA A 8 -1.09 1.63 -2.92
CA ALA A 8 -0.25 0.73 -2.12
C ALA A 8 -0.46 -0.75 -2.46
N LEU A 9 -1.71 -1.15 -2.67
CA LEU A 9 -2.12 -2.53 -2.94
C LEU A 9 -1.54 -3.06 -4.25
N VAL A 10 -1.49 -2.22 -5.29
CA VAL A 10 -0.95 -2.56 -6.61
C VAL A 10 0.56 -2.34 -6.67
N LEU A 11 1.11 -1.38 -5.94
CA LEU A 11 2.55 -1.09 -5.96
C LEU A 11 3.40 -2.30 -5.53
N VAL A 12 3.06 -2.94 -4.40
CA VAL A 12 3.84 -4.07 -3.85
C VAL A 12 3.96 -5.23 -4.83
N PRO A 13 2.88 -5.80 -5.40
CA PRO A 13 2.99 -6.89 -6.35
C PRO A 13 3.78 -6.48 -7.60
N LEU A 14 3.58 -5.27 -8.12
CA LEU A 14 4.34 -4.77 -9.27
C LEU A 14 5.86 -4.76 -9.04
N ILE A 15 6.32 -4.21 -7.91
CA ILE A 15 7.76 -4.10 -7.61
C ILE A 15 8.40 -5.39 -7.10
N THR A 16 7.59 -6.40 -6.78
CA THR A 16 8.04 -7.72 -6.30
C THR A 16 7.90 -8.82 -7.37
N GLY A 17 7.26 -8.52 -8.50
CA GLY A 17 7.01 -9.49 -9.58
C GLY A 17 5.84 -10.45 -9.30
N LEU A 18 4.94 -10.11 -8.37
CA LEU A 18 3.73 -10.86 -8.10
C LEU A 18 2.55 -10.34 -8.95
N ASP A 19 1.52 -11.17 -9.13
CA ASP A 19 0.33 -10.78 -9.88
C ASP A 19 -0.57 -9.82 -9.08
N SER A 20 -0.74 -8.60 -9.59
CA SER A 20 -1.57 -7.56 -8.99
C SER A 20 -3.06 -7.92 -8.95
N ASN A 21 -3.56 -8.70 -9.92
CA ASN A 21 -4.97 -9.10 -9.96
C ASN A 21 -5.30 -10.06 -8.82
N THR A 22 -4.41 -11.02 -8.56
CA THR A 22 -4.52 -11.94 -7.43
C THR A 22 -4.42 -11.20 -6.10
N ALA A 23 -3.52 -10.20 -5.99
CA ALA A 23 -3.42 -9.35 -4.80
C ALA A 23 -4.70 -8.55 -4.54
N LEU A 24 -5.31 -7.98 -5.59
CA LEU A 24 -6.58 -7.25 -5.51
C LEU A 24 -7.74 -8.17 -5.06
N LEU A 25 -7.84 -9.35 -5.67
CA LEU A 25 -8.87 -10.33 -5.34
C LEU A 25 -8.75 -10.80 -3.88
N THR A 26 -7.54 -11.19 -3.47
CA THR A 26 -7.28 -11.71 -2.13
C THR A 26 -7.42 -10.64 -1.05
N ALA A 27 -7.06 -9.39 -1.32
CA ALA A 27 -7.31 -8.26 -0.42
C ALA A 27 -8.81 -7.97 -0.25
N GLY A 28 -9.59 -8.05 -1.33
CA GLY A 28 -11.06 -7.91 -1.28
C GLY A 28 -11.70 -9.03 -0.45
N VAL A 29 -11.39 -10.29 -0.76
CA VAL A 29 -11.87 -11.46 -0.01
C VAL A 29 -11.44 -11.42 1.44
N GLY A 30 -10.17 -11.11 1.71
CA GLY A 30 -9.62 -11.00 3.06
C GLY A 30 -10.29 -9.89 3.86
N THR A 31 -10.59 -8.74 3.23
CA THR A 31 -11.32 -7.66 3.90
C THR A 31 -12.73 -8.08 4.25
N LEU A 32 -13.45 -8.77 3.35
CA LEU A 32 -14.78 -9.29 3.65
C LEU A 32 -14.74 -10.26 4.83
N LEU A 33 -13.83 -11.25 4.79
CA LEU A 33 -13.62 -12.19 5.90
C LEU A 33 -13.31 -11.47 7.22
N PHE A 34 -12.42 -10.47 7.19
CA PHE A 34 -12.11 -9.65 8.36
C PHE A 34 -13.34 -8.95 8.92
N GLN A 35 -14.17 -8.35 8.07
CA GLN A 35 -15.39 -7.68 8.49
C GLN A 35 -16.44 -8.65 9.05
N PHE A 36 -16.52 -9.87 8.51
CA PHE A 36 -17.37 -10.93 9.08
C PHE A 36 -16.87 -11.38 10.45
N CYS A 37 -15.57 -11.65 10.59
CA CYS A 37 -14.98 -12.09 11.87
C CYS A 37 -15.03 -11.02 12.97
N THR A 38 -14.93 -9.74 12.61
CA THR A 38 -14.96 -8.61 13.57
C THR A 38 -16.36 -8.04 13.81
N GLY A 39 -17.40 -8.65 13.24
CA GLY A 39 -18.78 -8.18 13.41
C GLY A 39 -19.02 -6.76 12.90
N LYS A 40 -18.27 -6.32 11.87
CA LYS A 40 -18.34 -4.98 11.28
C LYS A 40 -18.04 -3.82 12.25
N GLN A 41 -17.39 -4.09 13.38
CA GLN A 41 -17.07 -3.07 14.37
C GLN A 41 -15.87 -2.21 13.97
N VAL A 42 -14.96 -2.75 13.15
CA VAL A 42 -13.69 -2.12 12.81
C VAL A 42 -13.65 -1.79 11.30
N PRO A 43 -13.81 -0.52 10.90
CA PRO A 43 -13.91 -0.13 9.48
C PRO A 43 -12.54 -0.05 8.79
N ILE A 44 -11.84 -1.18 8.68
CA ILE A 44 -10.51 -1.29 8.05
C ILE A 44 -10.61 -2.07 6.73
N PHE A 45 -9.77 -1.67 5.77
CA PHE A 45 -9.53 -2.36 4.50
C PHE A 45 -8.13 -2.99 4.54
N LEU A 46 -8.01 -4.28 4.19
CA LEU A 46 -6.72 -4.97 4.16
C LEU A 46 -6.00 -4.67 2.85
N ALA A 47 -4.77 -4.13 2.94
CA ALA A 47 -3.95 -3.79 1.79
C ALA A 47 -2.58 -4.49 1.85
N SER A 48 -1.83 -4.45 0.73
CA SER A 48 -0.46 -4.98 0.67
C SER A 48 0.44 -4.26 1.68
N SER A 49 1.20 -5.03 2.47
CA SER A 49 2.09 -4.47 3.49
C SER A 49 3.47 -4.17 2.93
N PHE A 50 3.88 -2.91 3.04
CA PHE A 50 5.18 -2.44 2.60
C PHE A 50 6.37 -3.05 3.35
N ALA A 51 6.15 -3.53 4.59
CA ALA A 51 7.17 -4.23 5.36
C ALA A 51 7.65 -5.51 4.67
N PHE A 52 6.85 -6.08 3.77
CA PHE A 52 7.18 -7.33 3.08
C PHE A 52 7.92 -7.13 1.76
N ILE A 53 8.13 -5.89 1.28
CA ILE A 53 8.77 -5.66 -0.03
C ILE A 53 10.19 -6.26 -0.06
N ALA A 54 11.05 -5.87 0.89
CA ALA A 54 12.42 -6.36 0.96
C ALA A 54 12.53 -7.90 1.10
N PRO A 55 11.81 -8.57 2.05
CA PRO A 55 11.89 -10.02 2.16
C PRO A 55 11.26 -10.75 0.97
N ILE A 56 10.22 -10.21 0.33
CA ILE A 56 9.68 -10.81 -0.91
C ILE A 56 10.70 -10.70 -2.04
N GLN A 57 11.30 -9.52 -2.26
CA GLN A 57 12.31 -9.33 -3.31
C GLN A 57 13.48 -10.29 -3.12
N TYR A 58 14.00 -10.38 -1.89
CA TYR A 58 15.07 -11.31 -1.56
C TYR A 58 14.65 -12.77 -1.77
N GLY A 59 13.44 -13.13 -1.33
CA GLY A 59 12.94 -14.50 -1.46
C GLY A 59 12.71 -14.91 -2.90
N VAL A 60 12.15 -14.02 -3.72
CA VAL A 60 11.93 -14.25 -5.16
C VAL A 60 13.27 -14.44 -5.88
N GLN A 61 14.27 -13.62 -5.57
CA GLN A 61 15.60 -13.73 -6.16
C GLN A 61 16.35 -15.00 -5.74
N THR A 62 16.17 -15.46 -4.50
CA THR A 62 16.95 -16.57 -3.93
C THR A 62 16.28 -17.93 -4.12
N TRP A 63 14.95 -18.00 -3.96
CA TRP A 63 14.19 -19.26 -3.89
C TRP A 63 13.01 -19.32 -4.88
N GLY A 64 12.80 -18.27 -5.67
CA GLY A 64 11.71 -18.18 -6.63
C GLY A 64 10.36 -17.81 -6.00
N ILE A 65 9.39 -17.52 -6.88
CA ILE A 65 8.07 -17.01 -6.51
C ILE A 65 7.29 -18.05 -5.69
N ALA A 66 7.26 -19.31 -6.12
CA ALA A 66 6.46 -20.36 -5.47
C ALA A 66 6.87 -20.56 -3.99
N THR A 67 8.17 -20.66 -3.73
CA THR A 67 8.71 -20.82 -2.37
C THR A 67 8.42 -19.60 -1.51
N THR A 68 8.56 -18.40 -2.08
CA THR A 68 8.28 -17.14 -1.38
C THR A 68 6.81 -17.02 -1.00
N MET A 69 5.89 -17.39 -1.90
CA MET A 69 4.46 -17.41 -1.61
C MET A 69 4.09 -18.43 -0.52
N GLY A 70 4.75 -19.59 -0.49
CA GLY A 70 4.61 -20.55 0.62
C GLY A 70 5.05 -19.95 1.96
N GLY A 71 6.17 -19.23 1.97
CA GLY A 71 6.63 -18.46 3.13
C GLY A 71 5.61 -17.42 3.59
N LEU A 72 5.06 -16.63 2.66
CA LEU A 72 4.00 -15.66 2.96
C LEU A 72 2.76 -16.32 3.56
N ALA A 73 2.33 -17.47 3.03
CA ALA A 73 1.22 -18.22 3.62
C ALA A 73 1.51 -18.64 5.07
N PHE A 74 2.73 -19.07 5.36
CA PHE A 74 3.16 -19.42 6.71
C PHE A 74 3.21 -18.21 7.66
N THR A 75 3.55 -17.02 7.17
CA THR A 75 3.47 -15.79 8.00
C THR A 75 2.04 -15.50 8.46
N GLY A 76 1.02 -15.89 7.68
CA GLY A 76 -0.38 -15.85 8.12
C GLY A 76 -0.66 -16.74 9.32
N LEU A 77 -0.03 -17.92 9.39
CA LEU A 77 -0.11 -18.80 10.57
C LEU A 77 0.58 -18.19 11.79
N VAL A 78 1.70 -17.50 11.60
CA VAL A 78 2.36 -16.74 12.68
C VAL A 78 1.43 -15.65 13.22
N TYR A 79 0.72 -14.93 12.35
CA TYR A 79 -0.29 -13.95 12.78
C TYR A 79 -1.45 -14.59 13.53
N PHE A 80 -1.89 -15.80 13.14
CA PHE A 80 -2.90 -16.54 13.88
C PHE A 80 -2.41 -16.94 15.29
N ALA A 81 -1.15 -17.38 15.40
CA ALA A 81 -0.52 -17.69 16.69
C ALA A 81 -0.42 -16.44 17.59
N LEU A 82 0.02 -15.30 17.04
CA LEU A 82 0.05 -14.03 17.77
C LEU A 82 -1.35 -13.56 18.19
N SER A 83 -2.34 -13.70 17.31
CA SER A 83 -3.75 -13.39 17.64
C SER A 83 -4.26 -14.24 18.81
N THR A 84 -3.91 -15.53 18.83
CA THR A 84 -4.26 -16.43 19.93
C THR A 84 -3.57 -16.03 21.23
N LEU A 85 -2.29 -15.62 21.16
CA LEU A 85 -1.55 -15.11 22.32
C LEU A 85 -2.21 -13.86 22.91
N VAL A 86 -2.62 -12.92 22.05
CA VAL A 86 -3.34 -11.70 22.46
C VAL A 86 -4.70 -12.04 23.08
N LYS A 87 -5.41 -13.05 22.55
CA LYS A 87 -6.68 -13.52 23.12
C LYS A 87 -6.51 -14.09 24.54
N LEU A 88 -5.38 -14.75 24.83
CA LEU A 88 -5.11 -15.39 26.13
C LEU A 88 -4.52 -14.44 27.17
N ARG A 89 -3.59 -13.56 26.77
CA ARG A 89 -2.84 -12.69 27.70
C ARG A 89 -3.21 -11.21 27.63
N GLY A 90 -4.18 -10.86 26.77
CA GLY A 90 -4.56 -9.47 26.53
C GLY A 90 -3.57 -8.71 25.64
N ALA A 91 -3.93 -7.49 25.27
CA ALA A 91 -3.13 -6.63 24.39
C ALA A 91 -1.82 -6.14 25.03
N GLU A 92 -1.74 -6.12 26.37
CA GLU A 92 -0.56 -5.71 27.12
C GLU A 92 0.65 -6.60 26.84
N ALA A 93 0.43 -7.90 26.59
CA ALA A 93 1.49 -8.82 26.23
C ALA A 93 2.23 -8.35 24.97
N LEU A 94 1.49 -7.87 23.97
CA LEU A 94 2.09 -7.37 22.73
C LEU A 94 2.74 -6.00 22.93
N GLN A 95 2.13 -5.10 23.71
CA GLN A 95 2.69 -3.77 24.01
C GLN A 95 4.01 -3.84 24.79
N ARG A 96 4.22 -4.90 25.58
CA ARG A 96 5.50 -5.13 26.28
C ARG A 96 6.63 -5.52 25.31
N PHE A 97 6.33 -6.28 24.25
CA PHE A 97 7.30 -6.62 23.22
C PHE A 97 7.51 -5.48 22.21
N PHE A 98 6.43 -4.79 21.85
CA PHE A 98 6.42 -3.72 20.86
C PHE A 98 5.82 -2.45 21.46
N PRO A 99 6.55 -1.75 22.35
CA PRO A 99 6.06 -0.52 22.93
C PRO A 99 5.91 0.57 21.86
N PRO A 100 5.08 1.61 22.08
CA PRO A 100 4.84 2.67 21.09
C PRO A 100 6.11 3.37 20.61
N VAL A 101 7.13 3.46 21.48
CA VAL A 101 8.46 4.01 21.16
C VAL A 101 9.21 3.21 20.09
N VAL A 102 8.85 1.95 19.85
CA VAL A 102 9.40 1.10 18.77
C VAL A 102 8.47 1.10 17.56
N VAL A 103 7.17 0.93 17.78
CA VAL A 103 6.18 0.81 16.70
C VAL A 103 6.13 2.07 15.83
N GLY A 104 6.15 3.26 16.45
CA GLY A 104 6.12 4.53 15.72
C GLY A 104 7.30 4.69 14.76
N PRO A 105 8.55 4.63 15.23
CA PRO A 105 9.73 4.71 14.37
C PRO A 105 9.78 3.64 13.29
N VAL A 106 9.37 2.39 13.58
CA VAL A 106 9.32 1.33 12.56
C VAL A 106 8.36 1.70 11.43
N ILE A 107 7.17 2.22 11.74
CA ILE A 107 6.21 2.70 10.72
C ILE A 107 6.79 3.85 9.90
N ILE A 108 7.48 4.80 10.54
CA ILE A 108 8.13 5.94 9.86
C ILE A 108 9.21 5.44 8.91
N ILE A 109 10.06 4.49 9.34
CA ILE A 109 11.14 3.92 8.51
C ILE A 109 10.55 3.17 7.32
N ILE A 110 9.47 2.40 7.50
CA ILE A 110 8.79 1.73 6.38
C ILE A 110 8.28 2.76 5.36
N GLY A 111 7.65 3.84 5.81
CA GLY A 111 7.18 4.90 4.92
C GLY A 111 8.32 5.65 4.21
N MET A 112 9.36 6.01 4.95
CA MET A 112 10.52 6.74 4.43
C MET A 112 11.34 5.89 3.46
N GLY A 113 11.44 4.58 3.70
CA GLY A 113 12.11 3.64 2.80
C GLY A 113 11.45 3.51 1.41
N LEU A 114 10.18 3.93 1.27
CA LEU A 114 9.47 3.96 -0.01
C LEU A 114 9.54 5.30 -0.73
N ALA A 115 10.02 6.36 -0.08
CA ALA A 115 10.16 7.66 -0.71
C ALA A 115 11.01 7.60 -1.99
N PRO A 116 12.14 6.87 -2.07
CA PRO A 116 12.91 6.75 -3.31
C PRO A 116 12.12 6.10 -4.45
N ILE A 117 11.31 5.08 -4.15
CA ILE A 117 10.48 4.40 -5.15
C ILE A 117 9.42 5.35 -5.69
N ALA A 118 8.75 6.10 -4.80
CA ALA A 118 7.76 7.09 -5.21
C ALA A 118 8.38 8.19 -6.10
N VAL A 119 9.57 8.66 -5.77
CA VAL A 119 10.31 9.65 -6.57
C VAL A 119 10.68 9.05 -7.93
N ASP A 120 11.31 7.87 -7.96
CA ASP A 120 11.71 7.21 -9.21
C ASP A 120 10.49 7.00 -10.14
N MET A 121 9.33 6.63 -9.60
CA MET A 121 8.07 6.53 -10.36
C MET A 121 7.57 7.90 -10.84
N SER A 122 7.65 8.94 -10.02
CA SER A 122 7.23 10.30 -10.42
C SER A 122 8.10 10.92 -11.52
N LEU A 123 9.37 10.53 -11.59
CA LEU A 123 10.33 10.98 -12.59
C LEU A 123 10.21 10.18 -13.89
N GLY A 124 9.36 9.15 -13.94
CA GLY A 124 9.26 8.26 -15.10
C GLY A 124 10.52 7.42 -15.32
N LYS A 125 11.31 7.16 -14.27
CA LYS A 125 12.52 6.35 -14.37
C LYS A 125 12.14 4.93 -14.81
N ASN A 126 12.87 4.39 -15.79
CA ASN A 126 12.56 3.10 -16.44
C ASN A 126 11.21 3.07 -17.18
N SER A 127 10.65 4.23 -17.51
CA SER A 127 9.43 4.36 -18.33
C SER A 127 9.78 4.81 -19.75
N ALA A 128 8.89 4.57 -20.72
CA ALA A 128 9.04 5.06 -22.09
C ALA A 128 8.76 6.57 -22.25
N TYR A 129 8.34 7.24 -21.18
CA TYR A 129 7.94 8.65 -21.19
C TYR A 129 9.13 9.58 -20.95
N ALA A 130 9.11 10.75 -21.59
CA ALA A 130 10.13 11.77 -21.34
C ALA A 130 10.04 12.28 -19.90
N TYR A 131 11.21 12.58 -19.32
CA TYR A 131 11.34 13.07 -17.94
C TYR A 131 10.46 14.30 -17.66
N ASN A 132 10.44 15.26 -18.61
CA ASN A 132 9.64 16.48 -18.47
C ASN A 132 8.14 16.17 -18.39
N ASP A 133 7.67 15.22 -19.18
CA ASP A 133 6.25 14.85 -19.23
C ASP A 133 5.84 14.10 -17.95
N ALA A 134 6.68 13.17 -17.49
CA ALA A 134 6.45 12.43 -16.26
C ALA A 134 6.41 13.35 -15.02
N ILE A 135 7.33 14.32 -14.92
CA ILE A 135 7.33 15.32 -13.85
C ILE A 135 6.07 16.19 -13.91
N LEU A 136 5.67 16.61 -15.11
CA LEU A 136 4.55 17.52 -15.25
C LEU A 136 3.25 16.82 -14.82
N VAL A 137 3.04 15.57 -15.23
CA VAL A 137 1.92 14.74 -14.78
C VAL A 137 1.97 14.48 -13.26
N SER A 138 3.13 14.11 -12.72
CA SER A 138 3.27 13.83 -11.29
C SER A 138 3.07 15.07 -10.41
N MET A 139 3.51 16.25 -10.85
CA MET A 139 3.26 17.51 -10.16
C MET A 139 1.79 17.92 -10.22
N VAL A 140 1.13 17.78 -11.37
CA VAL A 140 -0.30 18.06 -11.49
C VAL A 140 -1.11 17.14 -10.57
N THR A 141 -0.82 15.83 -10.57
CA THR A 141 -1.50 14.86 -9.68
C THR A 141 -1.24 15.14 -8.20
N LEU A 142 -0.01 15.50 -7.82
CA LEU A 142 0.36 15.82 -6.45
C LEU A 142 -0.31 17.12 -5.98
N LEU A 143 -0.23 18.20 -6.76
CA LEU A 143 -0.81 19.49 -6.41
C LEU A 143 -2.33 19.41 -6.30
N THR A 144 -2.99 18.70 -7.20
CA THR A 144 -4.44 18.48 -7.13
C THR A 144 -4.83 17.67 -5.90
N THR A 145 -4.10 16.59 -5.59
CA THR A 145 -4.31 15.81 -4.36
C THR A 145 -4.17 16.66 -3.11
N LEU A 146 -3.08 17.44 -2.99
CA LEU A 146 -2.83 18.32 -1.86
C LEU A 146 -3.88 19.42 -1.74
N SER A 147 -4.25 20.04 -2.85
CA SER A 147 -5.27 21.09 -2.87
C SER A 147 -6.62 20.58 -2.38
N VAL A 148 -7.04 19.40 -2.83
CA VAL A 148 -8.29 18.79 -2.36
C VAL A 148 -8.17 18.36 -0.89
N ALA A 149 -7.02 17.82 -0.47
CA ALA A 149 -6.81 17.41 0.92
C ALA A 149 -6.87 18.59 1.91
N VAL A 150 -6.39 19.77 1.50
CA VAL A 150 -6.32 20.98 2.35
C VAL A 150 -7.60 21.81 2.27
N PHE A 151 -8.08 22.13 1.06
CA PHE A 151 -9.12 23.14 0.85
C PHE A 151 -10.53 22.57 0.71
N ALA A 152 -10.69 21.29 0.39
CA ALA A 152 -12.02 20.71 0.22
C ALA A 152 -12.75 20.51 1.55
N LYS A 153 -14.07 20.56 1.51
CA LYS A 153 -14.96 20.35 2.66
C LYS A 153 -15.89 19.15 2.42
N GLY A 154 -16.34 18.54 3.51
CA GLY A 154 -17.28 17.41 3.47
C GLY A 154 -16.67 16.16 2.83
N LEU A 155 -17.47 15.48 2.00
CA LEU A 155 -17.13 14.18 1.40
C LEU A 155 -15.89 14.24 0.49
N MET A 156 -15.60 15.38 -0.14
CA MET A 156 -14.46 15.52 -1.04
C MET A 156 -13.10 15.40 -0.33
N LYS A 157 -13.03 15.79 0.95
CA LYS A 157 -11.81 15.65 1.77
C LYS A 157 -11.50 14.19 2.14
N LEU A 158 -12.47 13.28 2.02
CA LEU A 158 -12.29 11.87 2.33
C LEU A 158 -11.61 11.08 1.19
N ILE A 159 -11.55 11.63 -0.01
CA ILE A 159 -11.02 10.96 -1.22
C ILE A 159 -10.10 11.85 -2.09
N PRO A 160 -9.15 12.61 -1.52
CA PRO A 160 -8.31 13.53 -2.29
C PRO A 160 -7.47 12.84 -3.36
N ILE A 161 -7.01 11.61 -3.08
CA ILE A 161 -6.23 10.78 -4.02
C ILE A 161 -7.02 10.48 -5.30
N MET A 162 -8.35 10.30 -5.21
CA MET A 162 -9.18 10.07 -6.40
C MET A 162 -9.22 11.27 -7.33
N PHE A 163 -9.32 12.47 -6.77
CA PHE A 163 -9.26 13.69 -7.58
C PHE A 163 -7.89 13.86 -8.23
N GLY A 164 -6.82 13.54 -7.51
CA GLY A 164 -5.47 13.53 -8.06
C GLY A 164 -5.31 12.60 -9.25
N ILE A 165 -5.73 11.33 -9.10
CA ILE A 165 -5.68 10.32 -10.16
C ILE A 165 -6.50 10.77 -11.38
N THR A 166 -7.75 11.20 -11.16
CA THR A 166 -8.64 11.66 -12.24
C THR A 166 -8.07 12.87 -12.97
N ALA A 167 -7.54 13.86 -12.25
CA ALA A 167 -6.91 15.03 -12.86
C ALA A 167 -5.66 14.67 -13.66
N GLY A 168 -4.83 13.75 -13.16
CA GLY A 168 -3.68 13.22 -13.89
C GLY A 168 -4.05 12.53 -15.19
N TYR A 169 -5.04 11.63 -15.16
CA TYR A 169 -5.51 10.94 -16.36
C TYR A 169 -6.11 11.90 -17.39
N ILE A 170 -6.91 12.88 -16.95
CA ILE A 170 -7.46 13.91 -17.83
C ILE A 170 -6.32 14.73 -18.44
N PHE A 171 -5.32 15.10 -17.65
CA PHE A 171 -4.18 15.86 -18.11
C PHE A 171 -3.40 15.09 -19.20
N VAL A 172 -3.06 13.82 -18.94
CA VAL A 172 -2.40 12.95 -19.93
C VAL A 172 -3.23 12.82 -21.21
N PHE A 173 -4.54 12.65 -21.09
CA PHE A 173 -5.44 12.51 -22.24
C PHE A 173 -5.47 13.78 -23.12
N ILE A 174 -5.45 14.96 -22.50
CA ILE A 174 -5.43 16.25 -23.21
C ILE A 174 -4.07 16.52 -23.83
N SER A 175 -2.99 16.25 -23.09
CA SER A 175 -1.63 16.56 -23.52
C SER A 175 -1.15 15.71 -24.71
N ARG A 176 -1.87 14.64 -25.09
CA ARG A 176 -1.53 13.74 -26.21
C ARG A 176 -0.02 13.52 -26.34
N PHE A 177 0.60 13.05 -25.25
CA PHE A 177 1.98 12.61 -25.30
C PHE A 177 2.08 11.47 -26.33
N ASN A 178 2.82 11.74 -27.41
CA ASN A 178 2.94 10.91 -28.59
C ASN A 178 4.29 10.21 -28.56
#